data_AF-A0A370WS47-F1
#
_entry.id   AF-A0A370WS47-F1
#
_cell.length_a   1.000
_cell.length_b   1.000
_cell.length_c   1.000
_cell.angle_alpha   90.00
_cell.angle_beta   90.00
_cell.angle_gamma   90.00
#
_symmetry.space_group_name_H-M   'P 1'
#
loop_
_entity.id
_entity.type
_entity.pdbx_description
1 polymer ?
#
loop_
_entity_poly.entity_id
_entity_poly.type
_entity_poly.pdbx_seq_one_letter_code
_entity_poly.pdbx_strand_id
1 'polypeptide(L)'
;MTVTHRSTAANFAVILEQGGTHLFEITPDEMQELDFLPHGEKGIEMFCKYSMRDTVWARIVNKMAAKGGSCLYERTRAGTYLVTCTVPTPAR
;
A
#
# COMPACT_ATOMS: atom_id res chain seq x y z
N MET A 1 -8.44 -10.67 8.95
CA MET A 1 -8.01 -9.25 8.86
C MET A 1 -7.41 -9.08 7.48
N THR A 2 -7.88 -8.12 6.68
CA THR A 2 -7.53 -8.03 5.25
C THR A 2 -6.46 -6.98 4.95
N VAL A 3 -6.49 -5.83 5.63
CA VAL A 3 -5.44 -4.80 5.54
C VAL A 3 -5.23 -4.16 6.92
N THR A 4 -3.98 -4.08 7.38
CA THR A 4 -3.59 -3.46 8.66
C THR A 4 -2.57 -2.36 8.41
N HIS A 5 -2.84 -1.15 8.90
CA HIS A 5 -1.89 -0.05 8.83
C HIS A 5 -0.91 -0.12 10.02
N ARG A 6 0.40 -0.12 9.75
CA ARG A 6 1.47 -0.31 10.74
C ARG A 6 2.11 1.01 11.24
N SER A 7 1.76 2.17 10.66
CA SER A 7 2.33 3.46 11.11
C SER A 7 1.56 4.06 12.29
N THR A 8 2.30 4.75 13.17
CA THR A 8 1.82 5.45 14.37
C THR A 8 1.10 6.78 14.10
N ALA A 9 1.01 7.22 12.84
CA ALA A 9 0.38 8.48 12.48
C ALA A 9 -1.12 8.51 12.81
N ALA A 10 -1.59 9.66 13.31
CA ALA A 10 -2.80 9.81 14.12
C ALA A 10 -4.14 9.50 13.41
N ASN A 11 -4.19 9.45 12.07
CA ASN A 11 -5.37 9.00 11.32
C ASN A 11 -5.00 8.75 9.84
N PHE A 12 -5.53 7.69 9.24
CA PHE A 12 -5.38 7.39 7.81
C PHE A 12 -5.87 8.55 6.91
N ALA A 13 -6.90 9.28 7.33
CA ALA A 13 -7.38 10.46 6.59
C ALA A 13 -6.32 11.58 6.55
N VAL A 14 -5.67 11.86 7.68
CA VAL A 14 -4.63 12.89 7.81
C VAL A 14 -3.39 12.51 7.02
N ILE A 15 -3.03 11.23 7.06
CA ILE A 15 -1.96 10.62 6.26
C ILE A 15 -2.18 10.85 4.77
N LEU A 16 -3.38 10.57 4.28
CA LEU A 16 -3.71 10.81 2.87
C LEU A 16 -3.65 12.31 2.55
N GLU A 17 -4.07 13.20 3.45
CA GLU A 17 -4.08 14.64 3.22
C GLU A 17 -2.70 15.28 3.21
N GLN A 18 -1.84 14.94 4.17
CA GLN A 18 -0.51 15.55 4.34
C GLN A 18 0.58 14.85 3.52
N GLY A 19 0.33 13.62 3.07
CA GLY A 19 1.32 12.78 2.42
C GLY A 19 2.29 12.15 3.42
N GLY A 20 3.35 11.53 2.90
CA GLY A 20 4.36 10.81 3.70
C GLY A 20 4.48 9.33 3.32
N THR A 21 5.28 8.60 4.10
CA THR A 21 5.50 7.16 3.93
C THR A 21 4.69 6.35 4.94
N HIS A 22 3.96 5.36 4.43
CA HIS A 22 2.97 4.58 5.17
C HIS A 22 3.20 3.10 4.94
N LEU A 23 3.10 2.31 6.00
CA LEU A 23 3.35 0.88 5.95
C LEU A 23 2.03 0.14 6.18
N PHE A 24 1.71 -0.78 5.29
CA PHE A 24 0.51 -1.62 5.35
C PHE A 24 0.92 -3.09 5.36
N GLU A 25 0.14 -3.91 6.05
CA GLU A 25 0.20 -5.35 5.97
C GLU A 25 -1.11 -5.85 5.39
N ILE A 26 -1.04 -6.58 4.28
CA ILE A 26 -2.19 -6.97 3.48
C ILE A 26 -2.18 -8.48 3.31
N THR A 27 -3.34 -9.13 3.38
CA THR A 27 -3.45 -10.57 3.11
C THR A 27 -3.55 -10.85 1.61
N PRO A 28 -3.24 -12.09 1.16
CA PRO A 28 -3.21 -12.39 -0.28
C PRO A 28 -4.53 -12.26 -1.02
N ASP A 29 -5.66 -12.42 -0.35
CA ASP A 29 -6.99 -12.26 -0.93
C ASP A 29 -7.27 -10.82 -1.42
N GLU A 30 -6.66 -9.82 -0.80
CA GLU A 30 -6.74 -8.42 -1.22
C GLU A 30 -5.84 -8.14 -2.44
N MET A 31 -4.79 -8.94 -2.65
CA MET A 31 -3.73 -8.65 -3.61
C MET A 31 -3.09 -9.89 -4.26
N GLN A 32 -3.93 -10.74 -4.84
CA GLN A 32 -3.52 -11.95 -5.58
C GLN A 32 -2.53 -11.67 -6.72
N GLU A 33 -2.53 -10.44 -7.25
CA GLU A 33 -1.62 -10.02 -8.32
C GLU A 33 -0.15 -10.09 -7.91
N LEU A 34 0.16 -10.13 -6.61
CA LEU A 34 1.52 -10.20 -6.09
C LEU A 34 1.95 -11.61 -5.69
N ASP A 35 1.10 -12.62 -5.90
CA ASP A 35 1.39 -14.01 -5.55
C ASP A 35 2.62 -14.57 -6.29
N PHE A 36 3.01 -13.95 -7.41
CA PHE A 36 4.23 -14.27 -8.15
C PHE A 36 5.52 -13.82 -7.45
N LEU A 37 5.45 -12.92 -6.45
CA LEU A 37 6.64 -12.43 -5.75
C LEU A 37 7.24 -13.52 -4.84
N PRO A 38 8.57 -13.78 -4.93
CA PRO A 38 9.27 -14.68 -4.01
C PRO A 38 9.24 -14.16 -2.57
N HIS A 39 9.23 -15.08 -1.60
CA HIS A 39 9.29 -14.71 -0.18
C HIS A 39 10.62 -14.03 0.19
N GLY A 40 10.55 -12.93 0.94
CA GLY A 40 11.74 -12.23 1.44
C GLY A 40 12.47 -11.37 0.41
N GLU A 41 11.98 -11.29 -0.83
CA GLU A 41 12.41 -10.26 -1.77
C GLU A 41 11.59 -8.99 -1.57
N LYS A 42 12.31 -7.86 -1.45
CA LYS A 42 11.72 -6.54 -1.66
C LYS A 42 11.28 -6.50 -3.12
N GLY A 43 9.98 -6.41 -3.33
CA GLY A 43 9.40 -6.26 -4.66
C GLY A 43 9.76 -4.91 -5.28
N ILE A 44 9.24 -4.70 -6.48
CA ILE A 44 9.54 -3.51 -7.28
C ILE A 44 8.71 -2.34 -6.74
N GLU A 45 9.34 -1.18 -6.55
CA GLU A 45 8.59 0.05 -6.31
C GLU A 45 7.80 0.40 -7.58
N MET A 46 6.48 0.49 -7.44
CA MET A 46 5.58 0.78 -8.55
C MET A 46 4.75 2.01 -8.21
N PHE A 47 4.48 2.85 -9.21
CA PHE A 47 3.44 3.86 -9.06
C PHE A 47 2.11 3.18 -8.75
N CYS A 48 1.39 3.72 -7.76
CA CYS A 48 0.11 3.17 -7.38
C CYS A 48 -0.85 3.37 -8.58
N LYS A 49 -1.37 2.26 -9.14
CA LYS A 49 -2.29 2.26 -10.29
C LYS A 49 -3.72 2.11 -9.83
N TYR A 50 -4.66 2.74 -10.53
CA TYR A 50 -6.07 2.54 -10.26
C TYR A 50 -6.48 1.09 -10.46
N SER A 51 -7.21 0.56 -9.48
CA SER A 51 -7.80 -0.77 -9.50
C SER A 51 -9.33 -0.67 -9.54
N MET A 52 -9.94 -1.47 -10.41
CA MET A 52 -11.41 -1.60 -10.52
C MET A 52 -11.98 -2.66 -9.55
N ARG A 53 -11.13 -3.33 -8.76
CA ARG A 53 -11.58 -4.30 -7.76
C ARG A 53 -12.25 -3.59 -6.59
N ASP A 54 -13.24 -4.23 -5.99
CA ASP A 54 -13.88 -3.73 -4.76
C ASP A 54 -13.28 -4.37 -3.51
N THR A 55 -11.97 -4.19 -3.31
CA THR A 55 -11.25 -4.62 -2.10
C THR A 55 -10.86 -3.41 -1.25
N VAL A 56 -10.56 -3.63 0.04
CA VAL A 56 -10.13 -2.54 0.94
C VAL A 56 -8.86 -1.89 0.40
N TRP A 57 -7.92 -2.71 -0.05
CA TRP A 57 -6.67 -2.28 -0.63
C TRP A 57 -6.86 -1.51 -1.94
N ALA A 58 -7.74 -1.95 -2.84
CA ALA A 58 -8.02 -1.24 -4.08
C ALA A 58 -8.53 0.19 -3.82
N ARG A 59 -9.40 0.36 -2.81
CA ARG A 59 -9.88 1.69 -2.39
C ARG A 59 -8.74 2.56 -1.84
N ILE A 60 -7.80 1.99 -1.11
CA ILE A 60 -6.62 2.68 -0.57
C ILE A 60 -5.69 3.12 -1.71
N VAL A 61 -5.32 2.19 -2.60
CA VAL A 61 -4.43 2.45 -3.74
C VAL A 61 -5.03 3.49 -4.67
N ASN A 62 -6.35 3.47 -4.92
CA ASN A 62 -7.02 4.47 -5.75
C ASN A 62 -6.88 5.89 -5.18
N LYS A 63 -7.00 6.03 -3.85
CA LYS A 63 -6.80 7.33 -3.17
C LYS A 63 -5.33 7.79 -3.24
N MET A 64 -4.38 6.87 -3.15
CA MET A 64 -2.96 7.18 -3.30
C MET A 64 -2.59 7.53 -4.75
N ALA A 65 -3.14 6.81 -5.72
CA ALA A 65 -2.95 7.05 -7.15
C ALA A 65 -3.43 8.45 -7.55
N ALA A 66 -4.59 8.88 -7.02
CA ALA A 66 -5.10 10.25 -7.21
C ALA A 66 -4.13 11.35 -6.73
N LYS A 67 -3.18 11.00 -5.86
CA LYS A 67 -2.17 11.91 -5.30
C LYS A 67 -0.76 11.67 -5.85
N GLY A 68 -0.60 10.81 -6.86
CA GLY A 68 0.70 10.47 -7.43
C GLY A 68 1.58 9.62 -6.50
N GLY A 69 0.97 8.81 -5.63
CA GLY A 69 1.70 7.94 -4.72
C GLY A 69 2.44 6.79 -5.41
N SER A 70 3.53 6.33 -4.79
CA SER A 70 4.23 5.09 -5.12
C SER A 70 4.06 4.04 -4.01
N CYS A 71 4.20 2.78 -4.38
CA CYS A 71 3.93 1.64 -3.53
C CYS A 71 5.06 0.60 -3.75
N LEU A 72 5.78 0.25 -2.69
CA LEU A 72 6.79 -0.82 -2.66
C LEU A 72 6.21 -2.02 -1.92
N TYR A 73 6.23 -3.18 -2.55
CA TYR A 73 5.59 -4.40 -2.04
C TYR A 73 6.65 -5.41 -1.61
N GLU A 74 6.46 -6.09 -0.49
CA GLU A 74 7.36 -7.15 -0.01
C GLU A 74 6.51 -8.33 0.49
N ARG A 75 6.84 -9.55 0.07
CA ARG A 75 6.15 -10.75 0.56
C ARG A 75 6.83 -11.26 1.82
N THR A 76 6.09 -11.28 2.93
CA THR A 76 6.59 -11.76 4.21
C THR A 76 6.66 -13.29 4.25
N ARG A 77 7.44 -13.84 5.19
CA ARG A 77 7.49 -15.29 5.45
C ARG A 77 6.18 -15.83 6.04
N ALA A 78 5.34 -14.97 6.60
CA ALA A 78 4.03 -15.32 7.15
C ALA A 78 2.94 -15.44 6.06
N GLY A 79 3.28 -15.20 4.79
CA GLY A 79 2.33 -15.24 3.69
C GLY A 79 1.49 -13.98 3.53
N THR A 80 1.85 -12.88 4.21
CA THR A 80 1.25 -11.54 4.03
C THR A 80 2.13 -10.67 3.14
N TYR A 81 1.57 -9.56 2.65
CA TYR A 81 2.29 -8.53 1.91
C TYR A 81 2.52 -7.32 2.80
N LEU A 82 3.77 -6.91 2.96
CA LEU A 82 4.15 -5.64 3.55
C LEU A 82 4.26 -4.60 2.43
N VAL A 83 3.51 -3.51 2.52
CA VAL A 83 3.46 -2.48 1.48
C VAL A 83 3.84 -1.14 2.05
N THR A 84 4.92 -0.58 1.53
CA THR A 84 5.39 0.77 1.84
C THR A 84 4.87 1.72 0.77
N CYS A 85 3.90 2.55 1.11
CA CYS A 85 3.34 3.56 0.22
C CYS A 85 3.93 4.93 0.53
N THR A 86 4.37 5.65 -0.48
CA THR A 86 4.84 7.03 -0.36
C THR A 86 3.88 7.93 -1.12
N VAL A 87 3.24 8.87 -0.43
CA VAL A 87 2.38 9.90 -1.02
C VAL A 87 3.17 11.22 -1.03
N PRO A 88 3.33 11.89 -2.17
CA PRO A 88 3.98 13.20 -2.24
C PRO A 88 3.33 14.19 -1.28
N THR A 89 4.14 14.83 -0.43
CA THR A 89 3.68 15.95 0.38
C THR A 89 3.40 17.14 -0.53
N PRO A 90 2.22 17.78 -0.45
CA PRO A 90 1.97 18.99 -1.24
C PRO A 90 3.01 20.05 -0.87
N ALA A 91 3.68 20.61 -1.88
CA ALA A 91 4.56 21.75 -1.70
C ALA A 91 3.74 22.90 -1.11
N ARG A 92 4.11 23.36 0.09
CA ARG A 92 3.49 24.49 0.77
C ARG A 92 3.69 25.79 0.01
#